data_AF-A0A3M0ZGN5-F1
#
_entry.id   AF-A0A3M0ZGN5-F1
#
_cell.length_a   1.000
_cell.length_b   1.000
_cell.length_c   1.000
_cell.angle_alpha   90.00
_cell.angle_beta   90.00
_cell.angle_gamma   90.00
#
_symmetry.space_group_name_H-M   'P 1'
#
loop_
_entity.id
_entity.type
_entity.pdbx_description
1 polymer ?
#
loop_
_entity_poly.entity_id
_entity_poly.type
_entity_poly.pdbx_seq_one_letter_code
_entity_poly.pdbx_strand_id
1 'polypeptide(L)'
;MKRLVVGLAAVLCLAANSAFALITNVGQASEVCPPTTDPCVVSDTVEVLSGSVLDFGTRTVEIVPGGMIDIGSGSVTILCGDLLVSTSSAVAFQASGPDGFGSFDGGVLTVEARGHCALAPILSCLGPGDCPSGKCVADTGKIELDGKIAGSGGWPADVSLRAAGDVRLLRPINLATTAADGDGGSLTVESETGSIFVEAQVTANGGAAGSGGYVSLTSALDTWINARIDLHGGDVDGGWLDVDAGRHLFVAAPLDASSTAGTGSGGTILLAAGGDVSVEAGGEANADGHRSTGGFFAGDGGDVEVTADGVVRIDSGASLHANGGNPDGMGGLLSVAAGTAARVGGSLSARGGAGEGSGGSVELASGGRLDLLST
;
A
#
# COMPACT_ATOMS: atom_id res chain seq x y z
N MET A 1 62.67 47.35 2.21
CA MET A 1 61.45 46.83 2.87
C MET A 1 60.42 46.56 1.78
N LYS A 2 60.36 45.32 1.25
CA LYS A 2 59.24 44.36 1.38
C LYS A 2 57.87 45.00 1.10
N ARG A 3 57.40 44.94 -0.16
CA ARG A 3 56.33 44.06 -0.69
C ARG A 3 54.95 44.32 -0.07
N LEU A 4 53.95 44.64 -0.90
CA LEU A 4 52.75 43.80 -1.09
C LEU A 4 51.91 44.35 -2.25
N VAL A 5 51.75 43.54 -3.31
CA VAL A 5 50.72 43.70 -4.35
C VAL A 5 49.57 42.79 -3.93
N VAL A 6 48.39 43.35 -3.71
CA VAL A 6 47.17 42.59 -3.40
C VAL A 6 46.47 42.28 -4.71
N GLY A 7 46.50 41.01 -5.12
CA GLY A 7 45.69 40.47 -6.20
C GLY A 7 44.43 39.82 -5.63
N LEU A 8 43.27 40.36 -5.99
CA LEU A 8 41.95 39.83 -5.66
C LEU A 8 41.58 38.77 -6.70
N ALA A 9 41.58 37.49 -6.33
CA ALA A 9 41.07 36.40 -7.16
C ALA A 9 39.64 36.07 -6.71
N ALA A 10 38.65 36.46 -7.53
CA ALA A 10 37.27 36.03 -7.37
C ALA A 10 37.15 34.59 -7.90
N VAL A 11 36.90 33.63 -7.00
CA VAL A 11 36.55 32.26 -7.35
C VAL A 11 35.07 32.24 -7.71
N LEU A 12 34.77 32.13 -9.01
CA LEU A 12 33.44 31.93 -9.54
C LEU A 12 33.09 30.44 -9.42
N CYS A 13 32.44 30.04 -8.32
CA CYS A 13 31.84 28.72 -8.22
C CYS A 13 30.63 28.66 -9.18
N LEU A 14 30.82 28.09 -10.38
CA LEU A 14 29.71 27.61 -11.18
C LEU A 14 29.11 26.39 -10.47
N ALA A 15 27.96 26.58 -9.82
CA ALA A 15 27.06 25.48 -9.52
C ALA A 15 26.52 24.98 -10.87
N ALA A 16 27.02 23.85 -11.34
CA ALA A 16 26.39 23.11 -12.42
C ALA A 16 25.08 22.55 -11.84
N ASN A 17 23.96 23.23 -12.09
CA ASN A 17 22.66 22.61 -11.93
C ASN A 17 22.62 21.46 -12.93
N SER A 18 22.63 20.23 -12.42
CA SER A 18 22.29 19.05 -13.22
C SER A 18 20.89 19.26 -13.75
N ALA A 19 20.78 19.65 -15.02
CA ALA A 19 19.49 19.69 -15.70
C ALA A 19 19.05 18.24 -15.87
N PHE A 20 18.00 17.84 -15.17
CA PHE A 20 17.31 16.58 -15.43
C PHE A 20 16.80 16.62 -16.87
N ALA A 21 17.10 15.59 -17.66
CA ALA A 21 16.50 15.47 -18.96
C ALA A 21 15.05 14.99 -18.79
N LEU A 22 14.18 15.41 -19.70
CA LEU A 22 12.79 14.98 -19.73
C LEU A 22 12.59 14.18 -21.02
N ILE A 23 12.19 12.92 -20.89
CA ILE A 23 11.78 12.07 -22.01
C ILE A 23 10.25 12.13 -22.06
N THR A 24 9.70 12.62 -23.17
CA THR A 24 8.25 12.83 -23.30
C THR A 24 7.64 11.93 -24.35
N ASN A 25 6.32 11.71 -24.22
CA ASN A 25 5.50 10.95 -25.15
C ASN A 25 5.98 9.49 -25.36
N VAL A 26 6.44 8.84 -24.30
CA VAL A 26 6.85 7.43 -24.36
C VAL A 26 5.63 6.54 -24.50
N GLY A 27 5.57 5.76 -25.56
CA GLY A 27 4.55 4.74 -25.81
C GLY A 27 5.07 3.31 -25.79
N GLN A 28 6.39 3.10 -25.83
CA GLN A 28 7.01 1.77 -25.89
C GLN A 28 8.31 1.67 -25.08
N ALA A 29 8.63 0.47 -24.59
CA ALA A 29 9.81 0.21 -23.77
C ALA A 29 11.15 0.57 -24.46
N SER A 30 11.24 0.46 -25.80
CA SER A 30 12.47 0.79 -26.55
C SER A 30 12.79 2.29 -26.58
N GLU A 31 11.81 3.14 -26.26
CA GLU A 31 11.98 4.59 -26.18
C GLU A 31 12.57 5.01 -24.82
N VAL A 32 12.44 4.15 -23.80
CA VAL A 32 13.06 4.34 -22.48
C VAL A 32 14.52 3.91 -22.51
N CYS A 33 14.82 2.74 -23.09
CA CYS A 33 16.18 2.21 -23.19
C CYS A 33 16.32 1.26 -24.40
N PRO A 34 17.54 1.04 -24.92
CA PRO A 34 17.74 0.15 -26.07
C PRO A 34 17.24 -1.29 -25.77
N PRO A 35 16.63 -1.99 -26.74
CA PRO A 35 15.95 -3.28 -26.52
C PRO A 35 16.80 -4.40 -25.89
N THR A 36 18.12 -4.34 -26.04
CA THR A 36 19.05 -5.35 -25.51
C THR A 36 19.75 -4.93 -24.21
N THR A 37 19.42 -3.75 -23.67
CA THR A 37 20.05 -3.24 -22.44
C THR A 37 19.33 -3.80 -21.23
N ASP A 38 20.07 -4.48 -20.36
CA ASP A 38 19.58 -5.12 -19.14
C ASP A 38 20.65 -4.96 -18.03
N PRO A 39 20.39 -4.16 -16.97
CA PRO A 39 19.12 -3.50 -16.66
C PRO A 39 18.79 -2.34 -17.60
N CYS A 40 17.51 -2.11 -17.83
CA CYS A 40 16.97 -0.88 -18.39
C CYS A 40 16.93 0.20 -17.31
N VAL A 41 17.90 1.12 -17.35
CA VAL A 41 18.06 2.15 -16.31
C VAL A 41 17.25 3.40 -16.66
N VAL A 42 16.36 3.81 -15.75
CA VAL A 42 15.64 5.09 -15.77
C VAL A 42 16.32 6.04 -14.79
N SER A 43 17.00 7.05 -15.32
CA SER A 43 17.76 8.06 -14.54
C SER A 43 17.21 9.47 -14.65
N ASP A 44 16.18 9.66 -15.47
CA ASP A 44 15.54 10.92 -15.81
C ASP A 44 14.01 10.76 -15.70
N THR A 45 13.27 11.87 -15.79
CA THR A 45 11.81 11.80 -15.85
C THR A 45 11.35 11.29 -17.21
N VAL A 46 10.49 10.27 -17.19
CA VAL A 46 9.85 9.66 -18.35
C VAL A 46 8.34 9.89 -18.27
N GLU A 47 7.81 10.76 -19.13
CA GLU A 47 6.37 10.94 -19.31
C GLU A 47 5.84 9.91 -20.29
N VAL A 48 4.92 9.08 -19.80
CA VAL A 48 4.34 7.96 -20.55
C VAL A 48 2.96 8.33 -21.06
N LEU A 49 2.68 8.01 -22.32
CA LEU A 49 1.36 8.23 -22.91
C LEU A 49 0.32 7.31 -22.26
N SER A 50 -0.89 7.83 -22.04
CA SER A 50 -2.01 7.03 -21.58
C SER A 50 -2.33 5.89 -22.56
N GLY A 51 -2.64 4.71 -22.04
CA GLY A 51 -2.89 3.47 -22.77
C GLY A 51 -1.63 2.69 -23.17
N SER A 52 -0.44 3.13 -22.73
CA SER A 52 0.82 2.49 -23.12
C SER A 52 1.09 1.20 -22.35
N VAL A 53 1.66 0.22 -23.06
CA VAL A 53 2.23 -1.00 -22.48
C VAL A 53 3.73 -0.99 -22.70
N LEU A 54 4.48 -0.73 -21.64
CA LEU A 54 5.93 -0.74 -21.64
C LEU A 54 6.42 -2.17 -21.32
N ASP A 55 6.53 -3.01 -22.36
CA ASP A 55 7.01 -4.39 -22.21
C ASP A 55 8.54 -4.47 -22.35
N PHE A 56 9.20 -4.64 -21.21
CA PHE A 56 10.63 -4.87 -21.11
C PHE A 56 11.01 -6.35 -21.25
N GLY A 57 10.05 -7.25 -21.41
CA GLY A 57 10.26 -8.70 -21.47
C GLY A 57 10.70 -9.22 -20.11
N THR A 58 11.85 -9.92 -20.08
CA THR A 58 12.50 -10.43 -18.86
C THR A 58 13.56 -9.48 -18.31
N ARG A 59 13.74 -8.30 -18.91
CA ARG A 59 14.78 -7.36 -18.50
C ARG A 59 14.42 -6.72 -17.17
N THR A 60 15.43 -6.44 -16.37
CA THR A 60 15.28 -5.65 -15.15
C THR A 60 15.02 -4.20 -15.51
N VAL A 61 14.02 -3.58 -14.89
CA VAL A 61 13.82 -2.13 -14.90
C VAL A 61 14.40 -1.57 -13.62
N GLU A 62 15.37 -0.67 -13.74
CA GLU A 62 16.03 -0.03 -12.61
C GLU A 62 15.76 1.47 -12.61
N ILE A 63 15.07 1.99 -11.59
CA ILE A 63 14.86 3.44 -11.42
C ILE A 63 15.87 3.95 -10.39
N VAL A 64 16.86 4.70 -10.86
CA VAL A 64 17.99 5.20 -10.04
C VAL A 64 17.72 6.65 -9.58
N PRO A 65 18.53 7.23 -8.66
CA PRO A 65 18.31 8.59 -8.20
C PRO A 65 18.24 9.60 -9.37
N GLY A 66 17.13 10.35 -9.43
CA GLY A 66 16.82 11.27 -10.53
C GLY A 66 15.83 10.73 -11.56
N GLY A 67 15.64 9.40 -11.61
CA GLY A 67 14.64 8.75 -12.43
C GLY A 67 13.24 8.84 -11.83
N MET A 68 12.25 9.04 -12.71
CA MET A 68 10.82 9.03 -12.37
C MET A 68 10.01 8.59 -13.59
N ILE A 69 8.98 7.78 -13.39
CA ILE A 69 7.96 7.48 -14.40
C ILE A 69 6.71 8.29 -14.05
N ASP A 70 6.32 9.18 -14.95
CA ASP A 70 5.12 10.00 -14.83
C ASP A 70 4.06 9.51 -15.81
N ILE A 71 2.91 9.12 -15.28
CA ILE A 71 1.77 8.62 -16.05
C ILE A 71 0.61 9.63 -16.10
N GLY A 72 0.74 10.76 -15.40
CA GLY A 72 -0.35 11.74 -15.22
C GLY A 72 -1.65 11.07 -14.75
N SER A 73 -2.77 11.47 -15.36
CA SER A 73 -4.10 10.86 -15.17
C SER A 73 -4.36 9.69 -16.14
N GLY A 74 -3.32 9.19 -16.81
CA GLY A 74 -3.42 8.14 -17.82
C GLY A 74 -3.39 6.74 -17.21
N SER A 75 -3.57 5.73 -18.07
CA SER A 75 -3.36 4.33 -17.71
C SER A 75 -2.06 3.82 -18.33
N VAL A 76 -1.20 3.15 -17.56
CA VAL A 76 0.07 2.60 -18.03
C VAL A 76 0.29 1.22 -17.43
N THR A 77 0.72 0.28 -18.27
CA THR A 77 1.17 -1.04 -17.85
C THR A 77 2.66 -1.20 -18.10
N ILE A 78 3.40 -1.65 -17.09
CA ILE A 78 4.83 -1.95 -17.15
C ILE A 78 4.99 -3.45 -16.97
N LEU A 79 5.58 -4.13 -17.96
CA LEU A 79 5.91 -5.55 -17.87
C LEU A 79 7.42 -5.70 -17.83
N CYS A 80 7.98 -6.34 -16.81
CA CYS A 80 9.43 -6.46 -16.65
C CYS A 80 9.82 -7.82 -16.05
N GLY A 81 11.11 -8.11 -16.00
CA GLY A 81 11.66 -9.20 -15.19
C GLY A 81 11.61 -8.81 -13.72
N ASP A 82 12.57 -7.99 -13.28
CA ASP A 82 12.56 -7.37 -11.97
C ASP A 82 12.24 -5.87 -12.08
N LEU A 83 11.57 -5.31 -11.08
CA LEU A 83 11.51 -3.86 -10.86
C LEU A 83 12.33 -3.51 -9.61
N LEU A 84 13.43 -2.79 -9.82
CA LEU A 84 14.32 -2.32 -8.77
C LEU A 84 14.29 -0.79 -8.74
N VAL A 85 13.79 -0.21 -7.66
CA VAL A 85 13.74 1.24 -7.50
C VAL A 85 14.68 1.62 -6.36
N SER A 86 15.55 2.58 -6.60
CA SER A 86 16.53 3.09 -5.63
C SER A 86 16.64 4.61 -5.76
N THR A 87 15.51 5.31 -5.60
CA THR A 87 15.44 6.77 -5.69
C THR A 87 15.56 7.45 -4.32
N SER A 88 15.83 6.67 -3.27
CA SER A 88 15.89 7.11 -1.87
C SER A 88 14.56 7.71 -1.40
N SER A 89 14.44 9.03 -1.29
CA SER A 89 13.20 9.71 -0.88
C SER A 89 12.43 10.38 -2.02
N ALA A 90 12.91 10.27 -3.27
CA ALA A 90 12.25 10.88 -4.42
C ALA A 90 11.06 10.04 -4.91
N VAL A 91 10.18 10.67 -5.69
CA VAL A 91 9.06 10.00 -6.37
C VAL A 91 9.63 9.19 -7.52
N ALA A 92 9.37 7.88 -7.52
CA ALA A 92 9.72 6.99 -8.61
C ALA A 92 8.54 6.82 -9.58
N PHE A 93 7.31 6.85 -9.07
CA PHE A 93 6.09 6.79 -9.87
C PHE A 93 5.15 7.93 -9.50
N GLN A 94 4.75 8.71 -10.49
CA GLN A 94 3.82 9.82 -10.38
C GLN A 94 2.55 9.49 -11.19
N ALA A 95 1.39 9.52 -10.53
CA ALA A 95 0.09 9.27 -11.12
C ALA A 95 -0.89 10.39 -10.71
N SER A 96 -0.79 11.57 -11.34
CA SER A 96 -1.52 12.76 -10.91
C SER A 96 -2.64 13.19 -11.87
N GLY A 97 -3.84 13.39 -11.35
CA GLY A 97 -4.92 14.13 -11.99
C GLY A 97 -4.90 15.64 -11.65
N PRO A 98 -5.50 16.51 -12.48
CA PRO A 98 -5.66 17.94 -12.17
C PRO A 98 -6.61 18.18 -10.98
N ASP A 99 -6.29 19.14 -10.11
CA ASP A 99 -7.15 19.53 -8.98
C ASP A 99 -8.40 20.33 -9.46
N GLY A 100 -9.61 19.92 -9.07
CA GLY A 100 -10.84 20.70 -9.30
C GLY A 100 -12.16 19.92 -9.21
N PHE A 101 -13.25 20.61 -8.87
CA PHE A 101 -14.60 20.04 -8.71
C PHE A 101 -15.13 19.40 -10.00
N GLY A 102 -15.25 18.07 -10.00
CA GLY A 102 -15.90 17.29 -11.06
C GLY A 102 -14.93 16.40 -11.86
N SER A 103 -14.74 15.17 -11.37
CA SER A 103 -14.14 14.00 -12.05
C SER A 103 -12.89 14.28 -12.89
N PHE A 104 -11.73 14.23 -12.23
CA PHE A 104 -10.47 13.96 -12.90
C PHE A 104 -9.65 13.02 -12.01
N ASP A 105 -9.68 11.77 -12.40
CA ASP A 105 -9.03 10.67 -11.70
C ASP A 105 -7.51 10.83 -11.84
N GLY A 106 -6.78 10.36 -10.83
CA GLY A 106 -5.37 10.08 -10.97
C GLY A 106 -5.13 8.94 -11.95
N GLY A 107 -3.85 8.61 -12.15
CA GLY A 107 -3.47 7.58 -13.12
C GLY A 107 -3.77 6.16 -12.63
N VAL A 108 -3.88 5.25 -13.59
CA VAL A 108 -3.89 3.80 -13.34
C VAL A 108 -2.50 3.26 -13.68
N LEU A 109 -1.77 2.81 -12.66
CA LEU A 109 -0.45 2.19 -12.81
C LEU A 109 -0.57 0.69 -12.58
N THR A 110 -0.23 -0.10 -13.60
CA THR A 110 -0.05 -1.54 -13.44
C THR A 110 1.41 -1.91 -13.65
N VAL A 111 2.00 -2.63 -12.71
CA VAL A 111 3.35 -3.19 -12.83
C VAL A 111 3.24 -4.70 -12.68
N GLU A 112 3.78 -5.43 -13.65
CA GLU A 112 3.94 -6.87 -13.58
C GLU A 112 5.43 -7.23 -13.68
N ALA A 113 6.00 -7.64 -12.55
CA ALA A 113 7.34 -8.22 -12.49
C ALA A 113 7.23 -9.74 -12.65
N ARG A 114 7.69 -10.25 -13.79
CA ARG A 114 7.44 -11.63 -14.22
C ARG A 114 8.69 -12.49 -14.06
N GLY A 115 8.47 -13.68 -13.52
CA GLY A 115 9.44 -14.76 -13.57
C GLY A 115 9.48 -15.39 -14.96
N HIS A 116 10.09 -16.57 -15.05
CA HIS A 116 10.13 -17.36 -16.28
C HIS A 116 9.83 -18.83 -16.01
N CYS A 117 9.31 -19.52 -17.01
CA CYS A 117 9.00 -20.94 -16.87
C CYS A 117 10.27 -21.80 -16.87
N ALA A 118 10.43 -22.66 -15.85
CA ALA A 118 11.64 -23.47 -15.66
C ALA A 118 12.04 -24.32 -16.88
N LEU A 119 11.04 -24.84 -17.61
CA LEU A 119 11.24 -25.69 -18.78
C LEU A 119 11.11 -24.94 -20.11
N ALA A 120 10.76 -23.64 -20.06
CA ALA A 120 10.66 -22.76 -21.22
C ALA A 120 11.07 -21.33 -20.82
N PRO A 121 12.37 -21.04 -20.64
CA PRO A 121 12.83 -19.76 -20.07
C PRO A 121 12.48 -18.50 -20.88
N ILE A 122 12.04 -18.69 -22.13
CA ILE A 122 11.53 -17.60 -22.98
C ILE A 122 10.09 -17.19 -22.64
N LEU A 123 9.37 -18.03 -21.87
CA LEU A 123 7.99 -17.79 -21.48
C LEU A 123 7.98 -17.15 -20.10
N SER A 124 7.50 -15.91 -20.02
CA SER A 124 7.27 -15.21 -18.77
C SER A 124 6.08 -15.79 -18.02
N CYS A 125 6.12 -15.73 -16.69
CA CYS A 125 5.05 -16.17 -15.82
C CYS A 125 4.93 -15.24 -14.62
N LEU A 126 3.71 -15.11 -14.09
CA LEU A 126 3.46 -14.51 -12.79
C LEU A 126 3.23 -15.62 -11.78
N GLY A 127 2.31 -16.53 -12.07
CA GLY A 127 1.91 -17.58 -11.16
C GLY A 127 2.27 -19.00 -11.58
N PRO A 128 2.05 -19.98 -10.69
CA PRO A 128 2.29 -21.39 -10.98
C PRO A 128 1.43 -21.95 -12.13
N GLY A 129 0.31 -21.31 -12.46
CA GLY A 129 -0.60 -21.71 -13.53
C GLY A 129 -0.17 -21.29 -14.94
N ASP A 130 0.77 -20.36 -15.09
CA ASP A 130 1.11 -19.76 -16.38
C ASP A 130 2.04 -20.63 -17.24
N CYS A 131 2.70 -21.60 -16.62
CA CYS A 131 3.63 -22.49 -17.30
C CYS A 131 2.93 -23.77 -17.79
N PRO A 132 2.81 -24.01 -19.12
CA PRO A 132 2.16 -25.21 -19.65
C PRO A 132 2.81 -26.52 -19.20
N SER A 133 4.10 -26.45 -18.90
CA SER A 133 4.89 -27.53 -18.32
C SER A 133 5.96 -26.94 -17.41
N GLY A 134 6.07 -27.44 -16.18
CA GLY A 134 7.04 -26.96 -15.19
C GLY A 134 6.45 -25.98 -14.19
N LYS A 135 7.32 -25.30 -13.46
CA LYS A 135 6.96 -24.28 -12.46
C LYS A 135 7.41 -22.91 -12.94
N CYS A 136 6.72 -21.87 -12.49
CA CYS A 136 7.26 -20.52 -12.57
C CYS A 136 8.49 -20.43 -11.66
N VAL A 137 9.61 -19.98 -12.21
CA VAL A 137 10.83 -19.70 -11.45
C VAL A 137 10.78 -18.22 -11.09
N ALA A 138 10.69 -17.95 -9.79
CA ALA A 138 10.59 -16.62 -9.21
C ALA A 138 11.92 -16.17 -8.55
N ASP A 139 13.05 -16.63 -9.09
CA ASP A 139 14.36 -16.04 -8.77
C ASP A 139 14.53 -14.64 -9.39
N THR A 140 13.75 -14.37 -10.44
CA THR A 140 13.39 -13.06 -10.99
C THR A 140 11.88 -12.83 -10.82
N GLY A 141 11.34 -11.69 -11.25
CA GLY A 141 9.93 -11.38 -11.06
C GLY A 141 9.62 -10.69 -9.74
N LYS A 142 10.61 -10.00 -9.14
CA LYS A 142 10.45 -9.31 -7.85
C LYS A 142 10.28 -7.81 -8.02
N ILE A 143 9.61 -7.20 -7.04
CA ILE A 143 9.42 -5.75 -6.94
C ILE A 143 10.10 -5.27 -5.65
N GLU A 144 11.13 -4.43 -5.77
CA GLU A 144 11.74 -3.73 -4.64
C GLU A 144 11.62 -2.22 -4.82
N LEU A 145 10.75 -1.59 -4.02
CA LEU A 145 10.41 -0.17 -4.11
C LEU A 145 11.12 0.66 -3.02
N ASP A 146 12.41 0.95 -3.21
CA ASP A 146 13.13 2.01 -2.46
C ASP A 146 12.96 3.38 -3.13
N GLY A 147 11.71 3.71 -3.46
CA GLY A 147 11.28 4.99 -4.01
C GLY A 147 9.78 5.20 -3.81
N LYS A 148 9.31 6.45 -3.78
CA LYS A 148 7.90 6.75 -3.47
C LYS A 148 7.00 6.52 -4.68
N ILE A 149 5.75 6.16 -4.41
CA ILE A 149 4.63 6.31 -5.35
C ILE A 149 3.78 7.48 -4.88
N ALA A 150 3.42 8.38 -5.79
CA ALA A 150 2.59 9.54 -5.49
C ALA A 150 1.42 9.63 -6.48
N GLY A 151 0.21 9.47 -5.95
CA GLY A 151 -1.06 9.79 -6.61
C GLY A 151 -1.59 11.15 -6.16
N SER A 152 -2.40 11.80 -6.99
CA SER A 152 -3.11 13.03 -6.63
C SER A 152 -4.39 13.23 -7.45
N GLY A 153 -5.35 13.99 -6.91
CA GLY A 153 -6.64 14.24 -7.51
C GLY A 153 -7.79 13.87 -6.56
N GLY A 154 -9.03 13.96 -7.05
CA GLY A 154 -10.21 13.55 -6.29
C GLY A 154 -10.28 12.03 -6.06
N TRP A 155 -9.67 11.27 -6.98
CA TRP A 155 -9.45 9.82 -6.94
C TRP A 155 -7.95 9.57 -7.23
N PRO A 156 -7.06 9.57 -6.24
CA PRO A 156 -5.63 9.84 -6.41
C PRO A 156 -4.84 8.98 -7.38
N ALA A 157 -5.11 7.69 -7.42
CA ALA A 157 -4.58 6.72 -8.39
C ALA A 157 -5.08 5.32 -8.03
N ASP A 158 -5.07 4.45 -9.03
CA ASP A 158 -5.19 3.00 -8.86
C ASP A 158 -3.84 2.35 -9.20
N VAL A 159 -3.23 1.70 -8.23
CA VAL A 159 -1.89 1.12 -8.35
C VAL A 159 -1.98 -0.39 -8.14
N SER A 160 -1.64 -1.15 -9.18
CA SER A 160 -1.54 -2.61 -9.13
C SER A 160 -0.09 -3.04 -9.28
N LEU A 161 0.45 -3.72 -8.27
CA LEU A 161 1.79 -4.26 -8.24
C LEU A 161 1.70 -5.79 -8.16
N ARG A 162 2.04 -6.48 -9.25
CA ARG A 162 1.97 -7.93 -9.34
C ARG A 162 3.36 -8.49 -9.58
N ALA A 163 3.79 -9.43 -8.75
CA ALA A 163 5.11 -10.02 -8.81
C ALA A 163 5.01 -11.54 -8.80
N ALA A 164 5.83 -12.20 -9.61
CA ALA A 164 6.02 -13.64 -9.48
C ALA A 164 6.71 -13.98 -8.15
N GLY A 165 7.71 -13.18 -7.77
CA GLY A 165 8.46 -13.29 -6.51
C GLY A 165 8.01 -12.27 -5.47
N ASP A 166 8.92 -11.94 -4.55
CA ASP A 166 8.64 -11.05 -3.43
C ASP A 166 8.32 -9.60 -3.87
N VAL A 167 7.47 -8.94 -3.07
CA VAL A 167 7.22 -7.49 -3.15
C VAL A 167 7.67 -6.80 -1.87
N ARG A 168 8.51 -5.77 -1.99
CA ARG A 168 9.00 -4.97 -0.86
C ARG A 168 8.69 -3.50 -1.06
N LEU A 169 7.87 -2.94 -0.18
CA LEU A 169 7.49 -1.53 -0.14
C LEU A 169 8.36 -0.81 0.89
N LEU A 170 9.51 -0.29 0.45
CA LEU A 170 10.53 0.28 1.34
C LEU A 170 10.36 1.79 1.54
N ARG A 171 9.51 2.42 0.73
CA ARG A 171 9.22 3.87 0.78
C ARG A 171 7.73 4.16 0.71
N PRO A 172 7.32 5.36 1.16
CA PRO A 172 5.91 5.68 1.23
C PRO A 172 5.18 5.60 -0.10
N ILE A 173 3.99 5.01 -0.07
CA ILE A 173 3.00 5.09 -1.14
C ILE A 173 1.92 6.06 -0.68
N ASN A 174 1.75 7.17 -1.39
CA ASN A 174 0.75 8.18 -1.07
C ASN A 174 -0.30 8.24 -2.16
N LEU A 175 -1.50 7.79 -1.83
CA LEU A 175 -2.72 7.78 -2.64
C LEU A 175 -3.85 8.48 -1.88
N ALA A 176 -3.52 9.46 -1.02
CA ALA A 176 -4.51 10.29 -0.33
C ALA A 176 -5.11 11.33 -1.28
N THR A 177 -6.41 11.57 -1.14
CA THR A 177 -7.11 12.58 -1.94
C THR A 177 -6.62 13.99 -1.64
N THR A 178 -6.67 14.84 -2.66
CA THR A 178 -6.46 16.29 -2.51
C THR A 178 -7.79 17.05 -2.45
N ALA A 179 -8.91 16.39 -2.72
CA ALA A 179 -10.25 16.99 -2.71
C ALA A 179 -10.98 16.75 -1.38
N ALA A 180 -11.79 17.71 -0.95
CA ALA A 180 -12.55 17.58 0.29
C ALA A 180 -13.63 16.49 0.22
N ASP A 181 -14.22 16.28 -0.96
CA ASP A 181 -15.24 15.30 -1.30
C ASP A 181 -14.69 14.10 -2.08
N GLY A 182 -13.36 13.99 -2.18
CA GLY A 182 -12.71 12.90 -2.89
C GLY A 182 -12.53 11.65 -2.03
N ASP A 183 -12.49 10.51 -2.69
CA ASP A 183 -12.23 9.23 -2.05
C ASP A 183 -10.72 8.92 -2.09
N GLY A 184 -10.25 8.09 -1.16
CA GLY A 184 -8.88 7.59 -1.18
C GLY A 184 -8.60 6.72 -2.40
N GLY A 185 -7.33 6.64 -2.82
CA GLY A 185 -6.92 5.80 -3.95
C GLY A 185 -6.93 4.30 -3.63
N SER A 186 -6.49 3.51 -4.61
CA SER A 186 -6.44 2.05 -4.53
C SER A 186 -5.01 1.54 -4.68
N LEU A 187 -4.60 0.60 -3.82
CA LEU A 187 -3.37 -0.16 -3.97
C LEU A 187 -3.68 -1.67 -3.88
N THR A 188 -3.37 -2.38 -4.94
CA THR A 188 -3.40 -3.85 -4.97
C THR A 188 -1.97 -4.37 -5.12
N VAL A 189 -1.56 -5.25 -4.21
CA VAL A 189 -0.24 -5.89 -4.23
C VAL A 189 -0.40 -7.41 -4.21
N GLU A 190 0.15 -8.06 -5.22
CA GLU A 190 0.08 -9.52 -5.37
C GLU A 190 1.49 -10.11 -5.51
N SER A 191 1.80 -11.10 -4.68
CA SER A 191 3.00 -11.93 -4.80
C SER A 191 2.58 -13.39 -4.99
N GLU A 192 2.73 -13.88 -6.21
CA GLU A 192 2.15 -15.16 -6.67
C GLU A 192 2.89 -16.40 -6.18
N THR A 193 4.17 -16.26 -5.83
CA THR A 193 4.97 -17.35 -5.25
C THR A 193 5.83 -16.92 -4.06
N GLY A 194 5.86 -15.62 -3.77
CA GLY A 194 6.69 -15.00 -2.76
C GLY A 194 5.90 -14.40 -1.61
N SER A 195 6.55 -13.47 -0.93
CA SER A 195 6.05 -12.75 0.24
C SER A 195 5.86 -11.26 -0.03
N ILE A 196 5.07 -10.60 0.82
CA ILE A 196 4.90 -9.14 0.81
C ILE A 196 5.51 -8.53 2.07
N PHE A 197 6.28 -7.45 1.90
CA PHE A 197 6.88 -6.68 3.00
C PHE A 197 6.47 -5.21 2.90
N VAL A 198 5.66 -4.73 3.84
CA VAL A 198 5.30 -3.31 3.99
C VAL A 198 6.22 -2.70 5.05
N GLU A 199 7.27 -2.00 4.61
CA GLU A 199 8.30 -1.42 5.49
C GLU A 199 8.23 0.10 5.59
N ALA A 200 7.39 0.73 4.78
CA ALA A 200 7.08 2.15 4.84
C ALA A 200 5.58 2.41 4.73
N GLN A 201 5.18 3.62 5.11
CA GLN A 201 3.77 4.00 5.22
C GLN A 201 3.04 3.88 3.87
N VAL A 202 1.86 3.26 3.88
CA VAL A 202 0.89 3.32 2.79
C VAL A 202 -0.24 4.24 3.24
N THR A 203 -0.61 5.19 2.40
CA THR A 203 -1.70 6.13 2.68
C THR A 203 -2.66 6.14 1.51
N ALA A 204 -3.94 5.94 1.78
CA ALA A 204 -5.03 6.11 0.81
C ALA A 204 -6.22 6.76 1.51
N ASN A 205 -6.03 7.96 2.06
CA ASN A 205 -7.05 8.63 2.86
C ASN A 205 -8.09 9.34 1.98
N GLY A 206 -9.34 9.30 2.45
CA GLY A 206 -10.42 10.11 1.92
C GLY A 206 -10.37 11.57 2.34
N GLY A 207 -11.16 12.39 1.68
CA GLY A 207 -11.36 13.79 2.03
C GLY A 207 -12.28 13.92 3.24
N ALA A 208 -12.46 15.14 3.75
CA ALA A 208 -13.34 15.40 4.89
C ALA A 208 -14.80 14.95 4.67
N ALA A 209 -15.25 14.84 3.42
CA ALA A 209 -16.57 14.41 3.01
C ALA A 209 -16.54 13.19 2.05
N GLY A 210 -15.38 12.53 1.93
CA GLY A 210 -15.21 11.33 1.11
C GLY A 210 -14.96 10.09 1.96
N SER A 211 -14.85 8.96 1.29
CA SER A 211 -14.55 7.66 1.89
C SER A 211 -13.06 7.39 1.91
N GLY A 212 -12.60 6.56 2.85
CA GLY A 212 -11.24 6.03 2.82
C GLY A 212 -10.97 5.20 1.55
N GLY A 213 -9.70 4.96 1.26
CA GLY A 213 -9.26 4.19 0.10
C GLY A 213 -9.24 2.68 0.32
N TYR A 214 -8.73 1.97 -0.68
CA TYR A 214 -8.66 0.51 -0.71
C TYR A 214 -7.21 0.03 -0.75
N VAL A 215 -6.86 -0.93 0.10
CA VAL A 215 -5.60 -1.66 0.02
C VAL A 215 -5.88 -3.16 0.07
N SER A 216 -5.38 -3.89 -0.92
CA SER A 216 -5.38 -5.36 -0.94
C SER A 216 -3.96 -5.89 -1.04
N LEU A 217 -3.60 -6.81 -0.14
CA LEU A 217 -2.30 -7.48 -0.11
C LEU A 217 -2.52 -9.00 -0.17
N THR A 218 -2.15 -9.63 -1.27
CA THR A 218 -2.27 -11.08 -1.45
C THR A 218 -0.90 -11.69 -1.68
N SER A 219 -0.46 -12.58 -0.78
CA SER A 219 0.83 -13.27 -0.92
C SER A 219 0.67 -14.78 -0.89
N ALA A 220 1.48 -15.50 -1.67
CA ALA A 220 1.50 -16.97 -1.62
C ALA A 220 2.21 -17.51 -0.37
N LEU A 221 3.13 -16.73 0.20
CA LEU A 221 3.88 -17.06 1.39
C LEU A 221 3.43 -16.19 2.56
N ASP A 222 4.33 -15.38 3.11
CA ASP A 222 4.07 -14.60 4.31
C ASP A 222 3.84 -13.12 3.95
N THR A 223 3.12 -12.40 4.80
CA THR A 223 2.95 -10.95 4.71
C THR A 223 3.42 -10.30 6.02
N TRP A 224 4.32 -9.32 5.90
CA TRP A 224 4.80 -8.50 7.02
C TRP A 224 4.33 -7.06 6.88
N ILE A 225 3.62 -6.56 7.88
CA ILE A 225 3.22 -5.16 7.98
C ILE A 225 3.96 -4.51 9.14
N ASN A 226 5.09 -3.87 8.80
CA ASN A 226 6.00 -3.22 9.75
C ASN A 226 5.85 -1.69 9.78
N ALA A 227 5.00 -1.14 8.90
CA ALA A 227 4.72 0.28 8.82
C ALA A 227 3.21 0.54 8.72
N ARG A 228 2.82 1.78 9.04
CA ARG A 228 1.41 2.19 9.07
C ARG A 228 0.74 2.02 7.72
N ILE A 229 -0.46 1.46 7.71
CA ILE A 229 -1.40 1.57 6.59
C ILE A 229 -2.54 2.49 7.06
N ASP A 230 -2.70 3.62 6.39
CA ASP A 230 -3.65 4.67 6.72
C ASP A 230 -4.65 4.82 5.57
N LEU A 231 -5.90 4.46 5.84
CA LEU A 231 -7.04 4.42 4.92
C LEU A 231 -8.23 5.16 5.52
N HIS A 232 -8.00 6.11 6.43
CA HIS A 232 -9.12 6.76 7.08
C HIS A 232 -9.96 7.56 6.08
N GLY A 233 -11.26 7.63 6.36
CA GLY A 233 -12.19 8.45 5.60
C GLY A 233 -12.66 9.69 6.35
N GLY A 234 -13.57 10.42 5.70
CA GLY A 234 -14.27 11.57 6.25
C GLY A 234 -15.72 11.24 6.64
N ASP A 235 -16.64 12.13 6.29
CA ASP A 235 -18.07 12.09 6.65
C ASP A 235 -18.86 10.88 6.12
N VAL A 236 -18.30 10.16 5.14
CA VAL A 236 -18.97 9.00 4.53
C VAL A 236 -18.61 7.74 5.29
N ASP A 237 -17.46 7.11 5.02
CA ASP A 237 -17.03 5.90 5.69
C ASP A 237 -15.49 5.82 5.72
N GLY A 238 -14.94 5.02 6.64
CA GLY A 238 -13.54 4.62 6.61
C GLY A 238 -13.17 3.76 5.40
N GLY A 239 -11.89 3.44 5.26
CA GLY A 239 -11.39 2.68 4.11
C GLY A 239 -11.50 1.17 4.26
N TRP A 240 -10.92 0.45 3.30
CA TRP A 240 -10.95 -1.01 3.28
C TRP A 240 -9.54 -1.57 3.14
N LEU A 241 -9.14 -2.39 4.12
CA LEU A 241 -7.92 -3.18 4.07
C LEU A 241 -8.28 -4.66 3.99
N ASP A 242 -7.74 -5.33 2.98
CA ASP A 242 -7.81 -6.78 2.81
C ASP A 242 -6.39 -7.36 2.73
N VAL A 243 -6.09 -8.33 3.58
CA VAL A 243 -4.79 -9.00 3.61
C VAL A 243 -5.00 -10.50 3.63
N ASP A 244 -4.56 -11.18 2.58
CA ASP A 244 -4.57 -12.63 2.48
C ASP A 244 -3.13 -13.16 2.33
N ALA A 245 -2.61 -13.78 3.39
CA ALA A 245 -1.31 -14.43 3.37
C ALA A 245 -1.45 -15.95 3.24
N GLY A 246 -0.86 -16.55 2.22
CA GLY A 246 -0.93 -18.00 1.99
C GLY A 246 -0.33 -18.83 3.14
N ARG A 247 0.55 -18.24 3.97
CA ARG A 247 1.14 -18.84 5.17
C ARG A 247 0.95 -17.97 6.40
N HIS A 248 1.85 -17.03 6.69
CA HIS A 248 1.81 -16.29 7.96
C HIS A 248 1.63 -14.80 7.74
N LEU A 249 0.80 -14.17 8.57
CA LEU A 249 0.61 -12.73 8.62
C LEU A 249 1.16 -12.17 9.93
N PHE A 250 2.05 -11.18 9.82
CA PHE A 250 2.62 -10.45 10.95
C PHE A 250 2.25 -8.98 10.85
N VAL A 251 1.52 -8.48 11.86
CA VAL A 251 1.12 -7.07 11.96
C VAL A 251 1.80 -6.44 13.17
N ALA A 252 2.82 -5.62 12.91
CA ALA A 252 3.62 -4.95 13.93
C ALA A 252 3.41 -3.42 13.96
N ALA A 253 2.54 -2.89 13.10
CA ALA A 253 2.26 -1.46 12.96
C ALA A 253 0.75 -1.18 12.88
N PRO A 254 0.33 0.09 13.05
CA PRO A 254 -1.08 0.46 12.99
C PRO A 254 -1.69 0.35 11.59
N LEU A 255 -2.91 -0.18 11.55
CA LEU A 255 -3.83 -0.25 10.42
C LEU A 255 -5.03 0.63 10.77
N ASP A 256 -5.28 1.66 9.98
CA ASP A 256 -6.30 2.67 10.29
C ASP A 256 -7.29 2.78 9.14
N ALA A 257 -8.49 2.25 9.35
CA ALA A 257 -9.63 2.35 8.47
C ALA A 257 -10.77 3.12 9.16
N SER A 258 -10.46 4.01 10.10
CA SER A 258 -11.49 4.77 10.82
C SER A 258 -12.12 5.88 9.97
N SER A 259 -13.23 6.45 10.43
CA SER A 259 -13.74 7.72 9.92
C SER A 259 -13.38 8.88 10.83
N THR A 260 -13.06 10.03 10.23
CA THR A 260 -12.53 11.21 10.93
C THR A 260 -13.42 12.45 10.86
N ALA A 261 -14.58 12.39 10.21
CA ALA A 261 -15.49 13.53 10.12
C ALA A 261 -16.98 13.15 10.20
N GLY A 262 -17.78 14.14 10.60
CA GLY A 262 -19.24 14.15 10.52
C GLY A 262 -19.97 12.94 11.11
N THR A 263 -20.62 12.12 10.28
CA THR A 263 -21.35 10.90 10.68
C THR A 263 -20.70 9.63 10.16
N GLY A 264 -19.46 9.72 9.66
CA GLY A 264 -18.91 8.62 8.89
C GLY A 264 -18.61 7.39 9.74
N SER A 265 -18.93 6.21 9.21
CA SER A 265 -18.73 4.94 9.91
C SER A 265 -17.28 4.49 9.81
N GLY A 266 -16.84 3.64 10.72
CA GLY A 266 -15.59 2.93 10.57
C GLY A 266 -15.62 2.03 9.33
N GLY A 267 -14.45 1.79 8.75
CA GLY A 267 -14.27 0.95 7.57
C GLY A 267 -14.08 -0.53 7.90
N THR A 268 -13.41 -1.24 7.00
CA THR A 268 -13.21 -2.70 7.10
C THR A 268 -11.74 -3.05 7.12
N ILE A 269 -11.35 -3.93 8.05
CA ILE A 269 -10.01 -4.53 8.11
C ILE A 269 -10.15 -6.05 8.15
N LEU A 270 -9.77 -6.72 7.08
CA LEU A 270 -9.75 -8.19 6.97
C LEU A 270 -8.30 -8.68 6.98
N LEU A 271 -7.98 -9.54 7.94
CA LEU A 271 -6.65 -10.12 8.12
C LEU A 271 -6.77 -11.65 8.07
N ALA A 272 -6.38 -12.25 6.95
CA ALA A 272 -6.47 -13.68 6.71
C ALA A 272 -5.08 -14.31 6.53
N ALA A 273 -4.90 -15.53 7.05
CA ALA A 273 -3.74 -16.35 6.72
C ALA A 273 -4.05 -17.85 6.65
N GLY A 274 -3.47 -18.55 5.66
CA GLY A 274 -3.51 -20.01 5.55
C GLY A 274 -2.70 -20.76 6.62
N GLY A 275 -1.92 -20.04 7.42
CA GLY A 275 -1.17 -20.49 8.58
C GLY A 275 -1.53 -19.65 9.80
N ASP A 276 -0.60 -18.87 10.33
CA ASP A 276 -0.82 -18.13 11.58
C ASP A 276 -0.98 -16.62 11.34
N VAL A 277 -1.84 -15.98 12.13
CA VAL A 277 -1.89 -14.51 12.22
C VAL A 277 -1.33 -14.07 13.58
N SER A 278 -0.36 -13.16 13.56
CA SER A 278 0.19 -12.50 14.76
C SER A 278 0.00 -10.99 14.66
N VAL A 279 -0.84 -10.43 15.53
CA VAL A 279 -0.87 -8.98 15.79
C VAL A 279 0.02 -8.73 17.00
N GLU A 280 1.18 -8.15 16.74
CA GLU A 280 2.28 -7.98 17.70
C GLU A 280 2.06 -6.77 18.62
N ALA A 281 2.88 -6.65 19.66
CA ALA A 281 2.83 -5.47 20.52
C ALA A 281 3.14 -4.20 19.71
N GLY A 282 2.21 -3.24 19.70
CA GLY A 282 2.26 -2.05 18.83
C GLY A 282 1.50 -2.20 17.50
N GLY A 283 1.08 -3.42 17.15
CA GLY A 283 0.09 -3.67 16.11
C GLY A 283 -1.30 -3.20 16.54
N GLU A 284 -1.95 -2.44 15.67
CA GLU A 284 -3.29 -1.91 15.92
C GLU A 284 -4.14 -2.10 14.66
N ALA A 285 -5.41 -2.48 14.83
CA ALA A 285 -6.41 -2.39 13.78
C ALA A 285 -7.55 -1.51 14.27
N ASN A 286 -7.74 -0.36 13.62
CA ASN A 286 -8.70 0.65 14.01
C ASN A 286 -9.75 0.85 12.91
N ALA A 287 -10.97 0.42 13.18
CA ALA A 287 -12.15 0.66 12.37
C ALA A 287 -13.19 1.47 13.18
N ASP A 288 -12.76 2.47 13.95
CA ASP A 288 -13.66 3.31 14.73
C ASP A 288 -14.49 4.26 13.84
N GLY A 289 -15.75 4.48 14.23
CA GLY A 289 -16.61 5.52 13.66
C GLY A 289 -16.25 6.91 14.14
N HIS A 290 -16.63 7.94 13.38
CA HIS A 290 -16.28 9.31 13.73
C HIS A 290 -16.87 9.76 15.06
N ARG A 291 -16.02 10.30 15.93
CA ARG A 291 -16.43 10.94 17.18
C ARG A 291 -16.85 12.40 16.95
N SER A 292 -18.15 12.65 16.91
CA SER A 292 -18.72 13.98 16.77
C SER A 292 -18.37 14.91 17.94
N THR A 293 -17.71 16.03 17.64
CA THR A 293 -17.49 17.10 18.62
C THR A 293 -18.71 17.99 18.83
N GLY A 294 -19.69 17.94 17.92
CA GLY A 294 -20.91 18.75 17.96
C GLY A 294 -22.04 18.15 18.80
N GLY A 295 -21.93 16.87 19.18
CA GLY A 295 -22.90 16.17 20.03
C GLY A 295 -24.23 15.86 19.36
N PHE A 296 -24.27 15.77 18.02
CA PHE A 296 -25.47 15.43 17.28
C PHE A 296 -25.51 13.93 16.95
N PHE A 297 -24.86 13.56 15.85
CA PHE A 297 -24.74 12.20 15.35
C PHE A 297 -23.26 11.88 15.17
N ALA A 298 -22.89 10.66 15.52
CA ALA A 298 -21.57 10.09 15.34
C ALA A 298 -21.64 8.86 14.43
N GLY A 299 -20.48 8.43 13.94
CA GLY A 299 -20.39 7.25 13.12
C GLY A 299 -20.44 5.96 13.91
N ASP A 300 -20.95 4.91 13.30
CA ASP A 300 -20.89 3.55 13.83
C ASP A 300 -19.47 2.98 13.67
N GLY A 301 -19.07 2.07 14.54
CA GLY A 301 -17.85 1.29 14.36
C GLY A 301 -17.98 0.35 13.17
N GLY A 302 -16.87 0.13 12.48
CA GLY A 302 -16.80 -0.76 11.32
C GLY A 302 -16.47 -2.20 11.71
N ASP A 303 -15.80 -2.91 10.81
CA ASP A 303 -15.54 -4.33 10.94
C ASP A 303 -14.04 -4.62 11.00
N VAL A 304 -13.61 -5.41 11.99
CA VAL A 304 -12.27 -6.01 12.01
C VAL A 304 -12.42 -7.52 12.12
N GLU A 305 -11.93 -8.24 11.12
CA GLU A 305 -11.91 -9.70 11.08
C GLU A 305 -10.48 -10.20 11.02
N VAL A 306 -10.15 -11.14 11.91
CA VAL A 306 -8.86 -11.84 11.95
C VAL A 306 -9.08 -13.33 11.87
N THR A 307 -8.71 -13.92 10.73
CA THR A 307 -8.94 -15.33 10.45
C THR A 307 -7.62 -16.04 10.12
N ALA A 308 -7.40 -17.19 10.74
CA ALA A 308 -6.22 -18.02 10.46
C ALA A 308 -6.61 -19.51 10.43
N ASP A 309 -6.10 -20.27 9.48
CA ASP A 309 -6.24 -21.74 9.49
C ASP A 309 -5.45 -22.38 10.65
N GLY A 310 -4.36 -21.74 11.05
CA GLY A 310 -3.50 -22.09 12.17
C GLY A 310 -3.90 -21.38 13.46
N VAL A 311 -2.97 -20.61 14.02
CA VAL A 311 -3.10 -19.90 15.29
C VAL A 311 -3.35 -18.42 15.05
N VAL A 312 -4.29 -17.84 15.80
CA VAL A 312 -4.38 -16.38 15.95
C VAL A 312 -3.77 -15.97 17.28
N ARG A 313 -2.82 -15.03 17.25
CA ARG A 313 -2.19 -14.43 18.42
C ARG A 313 -2.34 -12.92 18.39
N ILE A 314 -3.07 -12.37 19.36
CA ILE A 314 -3.17 -10.93 19.61
C ILE A 314 -2.38 -10.63 20.87
N ASP A 315 -1.21 -10.01 20.73
CA ASP A 315 -0.27 -9.84 21.83
C ASP A 315 -0.69 -8.83 22.88
N SER A 316 -0.11 -8.96 24.08
CA SER A 316 -0.17 -7.90 25.08
C SER A 316 0.43 -6.62 24.51
N GLY A 317 -0.37 -5.56 24.43
CA GLY A 317 0.02 -4.30 23.80
C GLY A 317 -0.41 -4.17 22.33
N ALA A 318 -1.06 -5.19 21.75
CA ALA A 318 -1.83 -5.06 20.52
C ALA A 318 -3.26 -4.60 20.84
N SER A 319 -3.92 -3.94 19.86
CA SER A 319 -5.31 -3.53 20.02
C SER A 319 -6.13 -3.60 18.74
N LEU A 320 -7.34 -4.17 18.82
CA LEU A 320 -8.33 -4.14 17.75
C LEU A 320 -9.55 -3.32 18.21
N HIS A 321 -9.98 -2.36 17.39
CA HIS A 321 -11.06 -1.43 17.70
C HIS A 321 -12.06 -1.34 16.55
N ALA A 322 -13.33 -1.40 16.91
CA ALA A 322 -14.50 -1.16 16.07
C ALA A 322 -15.54 -0.40 16.91
N ASN A 323 -15.12 0.70 17.54
CA ASN A 323 -15.98 1.48 18.41
C ASN A 323 -16.86 2.43 17.61
N GLY A 324 -18.11 2.59 18.05
CA GLY A 324 -18.95 3.70 17.66
C GLY A 324 -18.44 5.01 18.25
N GLY A 325 -18.54 6.07 17.46
CA GLY A 325 -18.19 7.41 17.88
C GLY A 325 -19.17 7.97 18.92
N ASN A 326 -18.70 8.92 19.74
CA ASN A 326 -19.59 9.66 20.64
C ASN A 326 -20.35 10.75 19.87
N PRO A 327 -21.64 11.01 20.19
CA PRO A 327 -22.34 10.51 21.38
C PRO A 327 -23.09 9.18 21.21
N ASP A 328 -23.48 8.80 20.00
CA ASP A 328 -24.55 7.84 19.73
C ASP A 328 -24.20 6.71 18.76
N GLY A 329 -22.96 6.68 18.23
CA GLY A 329 -22.52 5.64 17.32
C GLY A 329 -22.59 4.24 17.94
N MET A 330 -23.02 3.25 17.18
CA MET A 330 -23.04 1.85 17.60
C MET A 330 -21.65 1.25 17.47
N GLY A 331 -21.28 0.34 18.39
CA GLY A 331 -20.08 -0.48 18.18
C GLY A 331 -20.27 -1.43 17.00
N GLY A 332 -19.19 -1.70 16.27
CA GLY A 332 -19.17 -2.58 15.11
C GLY A 332 -18.86 -4.04 15.46
N LEU A 333 -18.29 -4.78 14.51
CA LEU A 333 -17.94 -6.19 14.66
C LEU A 333 -16.43 -6.37 14.83
N LEU A 334 -16.03 -7.10 15.87
CA LEU A 334 -14.70 -7.69 15.99
C LEU A 334 -14.82 -9.20 15.95
N SER A 335 -14.25 -9.85 14.94
CA SER A 335 -14.24 -11.30 14.82
C SER A 335 -12.80 -11.82 14.82
N VAL A 336 -12.54 -12.86 15.63
CA VAL A 336 -11.28 -13.60 15.62
C VAL A 336 -11.59 -15.08 15.49
N ALA A 337 -11.14 -15.69 14.39
CA ALA A 337 -11.31 -17.09 14.11
C ALA A 337 -9.95 -17.79 13.90
N ALA A 338 -9.68 -18.83 14.68
CA ALA A 338 -8.48 -19.64 14.52
C ALA A 338 -8.84 -21.11 14.28
N GLY A 339 -8.27 -21.74 13.26
CA GLY A 339 -8.49 -23.15 12.97
C GLY A 339 -7.92 -24.08 14.06
N THR A 340 -6.88 -23.65 14.78
CA THR A 340 -6.25 -24.49 15.84
C THR A 340 -6.30 -23.88 17.24
N ALA A 341 -5.81 -22.65 17.45
CA ALA A 341 -5.78 -22.02 18.76
C ALA A 341 -5.86 -20.50 18.62
N ALA A 342 -6.57 -19.85 19.53
CA ALA A 342 -6.62 -18.40 19.63
C ALA A 342 -6.07 -17.97 20.99
N ARG A 343 -5.11 -17.04 20.97
CA ARG A 343 -4.55 -16.43 22.19
C ARG A 343 -4.73 -14.93 22.12
N VAL A 344 -5.59 -14.40 22.98
CA VAL A 344 -5.89 -12.98 23.07
C VAL A 344 -5.29 -12.44 24.37
N GLY A 345 -4.18 -11.72 24.24
CA GLY A 345 -3.57 -10.93 25.29
C GLY A 345 -3.65 -9.42 25.07
N GLY A 346 -4.09 -8.96 23.88
CA GLY A 346 -4.32 -7.55 23.59
C GLY A 346 -5.74 -7.09 23.95
N SER A 347 -6.06 -5.83 23.63
CA SER A 347 -7.40 -5.27 23.85
C SER A 347 -8.29 -5.41 22.61
N LEU A 348 -9.52 -5.85 22.82
CA LEU A 348 -10.58 -5.86 21.80
C LEU A 348 -11.70 -4.91 22.25
N SER A 349 -12.09 -3.94 21.42
CA SER A 349 -13.08 -2.93 21.78
C SER A 349 -14.09 -2.68 20.67
N ALA A 350 -15.35 -3.07 20.91
CA ALA A 350 -16.50 -2.75 20.07
C ALA A 350 -17.54 -1.97 20.89
N ARG A 351 -17.14 -0.83 21.47
CA ARG A 351 -18.01 -0.05 22.35
C ARG A 351 -18.93 0.85 21.54
N GLY A 352 -20.14 1.11 22.04
CA GLY A 352 -20.95 2.22 21.55
C GLY A 352 -20.45 3.56 22.09
N GLY A 353 -20.90 4.64 21.47
CA GLY A 353 -20.71 6.01 21.92
C GLY A 353 -21.28 6.26 23.32
N ALA A 354 -20.62 7.12 24.10
CA ALA A 354 -20.88 7.32 25.53
C ALA A 354 -22.20 8.06 25.91
N GLY A 355 -23.22 8.03 25.06
CA GLY A 355 -24.53 8.62 25.30
C GLY A 355 -25.66 7.62 25.06
N GLU A 356 -25.93 7.32 23.79
CA GLU A 356 -27.04 6.45 23.35
C GLU A 356 -26.57 5.27 22.49
N GLY A 357 -25.26 5.19 22.20
CA GLY A 357 -24.68 4.15 21.37
C GLY A 357 -24.78 2.77 22.01
N SER A 358 -25.30 1.81 21.25
CA SER A 358 -25.27 0.40 21.66
C SER A 358 -23.87 -0.18 21.47
N GLY A 359 -23.47 -1.09 22.35
CA GLY A 359 -22.24 -1.87 22.13
C GLY A 359 -22.37 -2.74 20.89
N GLY A 360 -21.23 -3.04 20.28
CA GLY A 360 -21.10 -3.95 19.16
C GLY A 360 -20.87 -5.40 19.61
N SER A 361 -20.36 -6.20 18.68
CA SER A 361 -20.13 -7.63 18.87
C SER A 361 -18.64 -7.97 18.88
N VAL A 362 -18.25 -8.83 19.80
CA VAL A 362 -16.91 -9.45 19.81
C VAL A 362 -17.10 -10.96 19.75
N GLU A 363 -16.64 -11.56 18.66
CA GLU A 363 -16.77 -12.98 18.37
C GLU A 363 -15.39 -13.63 18.38
N LEU A 364 -15.23 -14.67 19.19
CA LEU A 364 -13.98 -15.43 19.30
C LEU A 364 -14.28 -16.90 19.04
N ALA A 365 -13.74 -17.43 17.95
CA ALA A 365 -13.86 -18.82 17.57
C ALA A 365 -12.47 -19.48 17.50
N SER A 366 -12.38 -20.69 18.04
CA SER A 366 -11.18 -21.51 17.90
C SER A 366 -11.54 -22.97 17.69
N GLY A 367 -10.88 -23.64 16.74
CA GLY A 367 -10.98 -25.09 16.55
C GLY A 367 -10.33 -25.90 17.68
N GLY A 368 -9.58 -25.27 18.58
CA GLY A 368 -8.94 -25.90 19.71
C GLY A 368 -8.94 -25.01 20.95
N ARG A 369 -7.75 -24.57 21.40
CA ARG A 369 -7.62 -23.81 22.66
C ARG A 369 -7.89 -22.33 22.43
N LEU A 370 -8.81 -21.77 23.22
CA LEU A 370 -9.00 -20.32 23.35
C LEU A 370 -8.45 -19.85 24.70
N ASP A 371 -7.37 -19.07 24.67
CA ASP A 371 -6.74 -18.46 25.84
C ASP A 371 -7.02 -16.95 25.88
N LEU A 372 -7.80 -16.52 26.87
CA LEU A 372 -8.02 -15.10 27.19
C LEU A 372 -7.11 -14.72 28.35
N LEU A 373 -6.10 -13.92 28.08
CA LEU A 373 -5.16 -13.48 29.10
C LEU A 373 -5.66 -12.16 29.68
N SER A 374 -5.74 -12.07 31.01
CA SER A 374 -5.97 -10.78 31.67
C SER A 374 -4.74 -9.90 31.50
N THR A 375 -4.93 -8.72 30.93
CA THR A 375 -3.95 -7.63 30.91
C THR A 375 -3.92 -6.85 32.23
#